data_AF-V9GD30-F1
#
_entry.id   AF-V9GD30-F1
#
_cell.length_a   1.000
_cell.length_b   1.000
_cell.length_c   1.000
_cell.angle_alpha   90.00
_cell.angle_beta   90.00
_cell.angle_gamma   90.00
#
_symmetry.space_group_name_H-M   'P 1'
#
loop_
_entity.id
_entity.type
_entity.pdbx_description
1 polymer ?
#
loop_
_entity_poly.entity_id
_entity_poly.type
_entity_poly.pdbx_seq_one_letter_code
_entity_poly.pdbx_strand_id
1 'polypeptide(L)'
;MNARIEELEKRLINQHHKDLFLQMLHTLQAVDDLAEQHRIYQAVQALSGTRIVGTEENVYFDTLNQVKEQIVHTLELTIEDLEHKGDKHYKKHFKDGVE
;
A
#
# COMPACT_ATOMS: atom_id res chain seq x y z
N MET A 1 -7.49 -5.84 -6.40
CA MET A 1 -7.28 -4.86 -5.31
C MET A 1 -8.59 -4.24 -4.80
N ASN A 2 -9.43 -3.62 -5.63
CA ASN A 2 -10.63 -2.89 -5.16
C ASN A 2 -11.59 -3.71 -4.26
N ALA A 3 -11.93 -4.94 -4.64
CA ALA A 3 -12.79 -5.80 -3.82
C ALA A 3 -12.20 -6.10 -2.43
N ARG A 4 -10.87 -6.25 -2.33
CA ARG A 4 -10.17 -6.45 -1.05
C ARG A 4 -10.25 -5.18 -0.20
N ILE A 5 -10.02 -4.01 -0.80
CA ILE A 5 -10.13 -2.71 -0.10
C ILE A 5 -11.54 -2.49 0.47
N GLU A 6 -12.58 -2.78 -0.30
CA GLU A 6 -13.98 -2.67 0.16
C GLU A 6 -14.29 -3.62 1.34
N GLU A 7 -13.72 -4.81 1.34
CA GLU A 7 -13.85 -5.77 2.44
C GLU A 7 -13.14 -5.28 3.70
N LEU A 8 -11.91 -4.76 3.55
CA LEU A 8 -11.13 -4.20 4.65
C LEU A 8 -11.82 -2.99 5.28
N GLU A 9 -12.42 -2.13 4.46
CA GLU A 9 -13.21 -0.99 4.94
C GLU A 9 -14.32 -1.44 5.88
N LYS A 10 -15.11 -2.43 5.45
CA LYS A 10 -16.21 -2.97 6.25
C LYS A 10 -15.72 -3.58 7.56
N ARG A 11 -14.65 -4.40 7.51
CA ARG A 11 -14.06 -5.03 8.71
C ARG A 11 -13.55 -4.00 9.71
N LEU A 12 -12.82 -2.98 9.25
CA LEU A 12 -12.21 -1.96 10.10
C LEU A 12 -13.24 -0.98 10.69
N ILE A 13 -14.28 -0.60 9.94
CA ILE A 13 -15.38 0.24 10.46
C ILE A 13 -16.09 -0.48 11.60
N ASN A 14 -16.39 -1.78 11.44
CA ASN A 14 -17.06 -2.57 12.48
C ASN A 14 -16.23 -2.72 13.76
N GLN A 15 -14.90 -2.62 13.66
CA GLN A 15 -13.97 -2.78 14.78
C GLN A 15 -13.44 -1.44 15.34
N HIS A 16 -14.04 -0.30 14.94
CA HIS A 16 -13.62 1.05 15.35
C HIS A 16 -12.17 1.43 14.98
N HIS A 17 -11.61 0.80 13.95
CA HIS A 17 -10.24 1.05 13.45
C HIS A 17 -10.23 1.76 12.09
N LYS A 18 -11.19 2.67 11.88
CA LYS A 18 -11.36 3.42 10.62
C LYS A 18 -10.13 4.27 10.26
N ASP A 19 -9.40 4.73 11.26
CA ASP A 19 -8.15 5.46 11.12
C ASP A 19 -7.07 4.64 10.39
N LEU A 20 -6.91 3.35 10.69
CA LEU A 20 -5.98 2.47 9.98
C LEU A 20 -6.35 2.33 8.50
N PHE A 21 -7.64 2.24 8.20
CA PHE A 21 -8.12 2.20 6.82
C PHE A 21 -7.78 3.50 6.07
N LEU A 22 -8.09 4.66 6.68
CA LEU A 22 -7.79 5.96 6.09
C LEU A 22 -6.29 6.17 5.88
N GLN A 23 -5.46 5.74 6.84
CA GLN A 23 -4.01 5.83 6.71
C GLN A 23 -3.49 4.98 5.55
N MET A 24 -4.02 3.77 5.37
CA MET A 24 -3.69 2.92 4.22
C MET A 24 -4.11 3.59 2.90
N LEU A 25 -5.30 4.20 2.82
CA LEU A 25 -5.73 4.95 1.63
C LEU A 25 -4.81 6.14 1.31
N HIS A 26 -4.44 6.95 2.32
CA HIS A 26 -3.50 8.06 2.11
C HIS A 26 -2.13 7.57 1.63
N THR A 27 -1.68 6.41 2.14
CA THR A 27 -0.41 5.82 1.74
C THR A 27 -0.46 5.32 0.29
N LEU A 28 -1.55 4.67 -0.13
CA LEU A 28 -1.76 4.28 -1.52
C LEU A 28 -1.79 5.50 -2.46
N GLN A 29 -2.49 6.58 -2.05
CA GLN A 29 -2.51 7.83 -2.81
C GLN A 29 -1.11 8.43 -2.96
N ALA A 30 -0.30 8.43 -1.90
CA ALA A 30 1.08 8.92 -1.98
C ALA A 30 1.93 8.11 -2.99
N VAL A 31 1.68 6.79 -3.13
CA VAL A 31 2.34 5.96 -4.14
C VAL A 31 1.87 6.32 -5.56
N ASP A 32 0.58 6.60 -5.76
CA ASP A 32 0.06 7.06 -7.04
C ASP A 32 0.59 8.46 -7.41
N ASP A 33 0.78 9.34 -6.41
CA ASP A 33 1.39 10.66 -6.60
C ASP A 33 2.87 10.53 -7.02
N LEU A 34 3.63 9.58 -6.45
CA LEU A 34 4.99 9.26 -6.90
C LEU A 34 5.02 8.77 -8.35
N ALA A 35 4.01 8.00 -8.77
CA ALA A 35 3.88 7.56 -10.16
C ALA A 35 3.67 8.73 -11.11
N GLU A 36 2.86 9.72 -10.72
CA GLU A 36 2.63 10.94 -11.50
C GLU A 36 3.86 11.84 -11.55
N GLN A 37 4.52 12.06 -10.41
CA GLN A 37 5.76 12.85 -10.35
C GLN A 37 6.85 12.26 -11.26
N HIS A 38 6.98 10.92 -11.28
CA HIS A 38 7.90 10.23 -12.17
C HIS A 38 7.57 10.46 -13.65
N ARG A 39 6.29 10.38 -14.04
CA ARG A 39 5.85 10.68 -15.42
C ARG A 39 6.22 12.09 -15.85
N ILE A 40 5.95 13.07 -14.99
CA ILE A 40 6.27 14.48 -15.25
C ILE A 40 7.78 14.66 -15.39
N TYR A 41 8.56 14.06 -14.48
CA TYR A 41 10.01 14.11 -14.52
C TYR A 41 10.57 13.52 -15.82
N GLN A 42 10.10 12.34 -16.23
CA GLN A 42 10.56 11.71 -17.47
C GLN A 42 10.20 12.54 -18.72
N ALA A 43 9.03 13.17 -18.74
CA ALA A 43 8.65 14.08 -19.82
C ALA A 43 9.63 15.27 -19.93
N VAL A 44 10.02 15.87 -18.80
CA VAL A 44 11.01 16.96 -18.76
C VAL A 44 12.39 16.49 -19.25
N GLN A 45 12.82 15.29 -18.83
CA GLN A 45 14.09 14.71 -19.27
C GLN A 45 14.09 14.44 -20.79
N ALA A 46 12.98 13.93 -21.34
CA ALA A 46 12.83 13.69 -22.78
C ALA A 46 12.86 14.98 -23.60
N LEU A 47 12.20 16.04 -23.13
CA LEU A 47 12.27 17.36 -23.76
C LEU A 47 13.71 17.92 -23.77
N SER A 48 14.52 17.53 -22.79
CA SER A 48 15.94 17.88 -22.69
C SER A 48 16.84 16.99 -23.55
N GLY A 49 16.27 16.09 -24.36
CA GLY A 49 17.00 15.19 -25.27
C GLY A 49 17.47 13.88 -24.61
N THR A 50 17.10 13.62 -23.36
CA THR A 50 17.42 12.34 -22.70
C THR A 50 16.50 11.25 -23.23
N ARG A 51 17.07 10.13 -23.66
CA ARG A 51 16.27 8.99 -24.12
C ARG A 51 15.65 8.26 -22.95
N ILE A 52 14.32 8.15 -22.94
CA ILE A 52 13.59 7.29 -22.00
C ILE A 52 13.76 5.83 -22.42
N VAL A 53 14.08 4.97 -21.45
CA VAL A 53 14.21 3.52 -21.64
C VAL A 53 12.93 2.85 -21.16
N GLY A 54 12.08 2.39 -22.09
CA GLY A 54 10.76 1.84 -21.74
C GLY A 54 10.79 0.63 -20.81
N THR A 55 11.87 -0.17 -20.82
CA THR A 55 12.02 -1.28 -19.88
C THR A 55 12.24 -0.82 -18.45
N GLU A 56 12.95 0.30 -18.24
CA GLU A 56 13.14 0.89 -16.90
C GLU A 56 11.82 1.45 -16.37
N GLU A 57 11.04 2.10 -17.23
CA GLU A 57 9.70 2.58 -16.89
C GLU A 57 8.78 1.44 -16.45
N ASN A 58 8.77 0.34 -17.20
CA ASN A 58 7.96 -0.84 -16.84
C ASN A 58 8.36 -1.38 -15.46
N VAL A 59 9.65 -1.56 -15.22
CA VAL A 59 10.16 -2.03 -13.91
C VAL A 59 9.76 -1.08 -12.79
N TYR A 60 9.82 0.23 -13.01
CA TYR A 60 9.41 1.23 -12.03
C TYR A 60 7.92 1.09 -11.68
N PHE A 61 7.02 1.10 -12.68
CA PHE A 61 5.59 0.98 -12.43
C PHE A 61 5.18 -0.38 -11.85
N ASP A 62 5.83 -1.47 -12.27
CA ASP A 62 5.62 -2.79 -11.69
C ASP A 62 6.03 -2.81 -10.21
N THR A 63 7.12 -2.13 -9.86
CA THR A 63 7.58 -2.00 -8.47
C THR A 63 6.57 -1.21 -7.65
N LEU A 64 6.05 -0.09 -8.15
CA LEU A 64 5.01 0.68 -7.45
C LEU A 64 3.74 -0.14 -7.22
N ASN A 65 3.33 -0.95 -8.20
CA ASN A 65 2.19 -1.84 -8.05
C ASN A 65 2.44 -2.92 -6.98
N GLN A 66 3.64 -3.51 -6.94
CA GLN A 66 4.02 -4.46 -5.88
C GLN A 66 4.00 -3.79 -4.50
N VAL A 67 4.48 -2.56 -4.37
CA VAL A 67 4.43 -1.80 -3.11
C VAL A 67 2.98 -1.57 -2.67
N LYS A 68 2.07 -1.18 -3.58
CA LYS A 68 0.64 -1.03 -3.25
C LYS A 68 0.03 -2.34 -2.74
N GLU A 69 0.33 -3.46 -3.39
CA GLU A 69 -0.14 -4.77 -2.94
C GLU A 69 0.42 -5.15 -1.56
N GLN A 70 1.69 -4.85 -1.27
CA GLN A 70 2.28 -5.07 0.06
C GLN A 70 1.66 -4.20 1.14
N ILE A 71 1.29 -2.95 0.84
CA ILE A 71 0.59 -2.06 1.77
C ILE A 71 -0.77 -2.65 2.15
N VAL A 72 -1.57 -3.08 1.16
CA VAL A 72 -2.88 -3.70 1.41
C VAL A 72 -2.72 -4.99 2.21
N HIS A 73 -1.76 -5.84 1.83
CA HIS A 73 -1.49 -7.08 2.52
C HIS A 73 -1.07 -6.87 3.99
N THR A 74 -0.24 -5.87 4.24
CA THR A 74 0.18 -5.52 5.61
C THR A 74 -1.02 -5.14 6.48
N LEU A 75 -1.98 -4.40 5.92
CA LEU A 75 -3.21 -4.06 6.64
C LEU A 75 -4.08 -5.30 6.91
N GLU A 76 -4.18 -6.23 5.96
CA GLU A 76 -4.89 -7.51 6.17
C GLU A 76 -4.31 -8.27 7.38
N LEU A 77 -2.99 -8.44 7.42
CA LEU A 77 -2.30 -9.09 8.53
C LEU A 77 -2.52 -8.35 9.86
N THR A 78 -2.50 -7.02 9.82
CA THR A 78 -2.76 -6.18 10.99
C THR A 78 -4.18 -6.38 11.53
N ILE A 79 -5.17 -6.47 10.65
CA ILE A 79 -6.56 -6.73 11.05
C ILE A 79 -6.69 -8.13 11.63
N GLU A 80 -6.06 -9.14 11.02
CA GLU A 80 -6.06 -10.50 11.56
C GLU A 80 -5.50 -10.52 12.99
N ASP A 81 -4.39 -9.81 13.25
CA ASP A 81 -3.83 -9.67 14.59
C ASP A 81 -4.78 -8.97 15.58
N LEU A 82 -5.51 -7.95 15.13
CA LEU A 82 -6.50 -7.24 15.94
C LEU A 82 -7.73 -8.10 16.27
N GLU A 83 -8.21 -8.88 15.30
CA GLU A 83 -9.38 -9.77 15.45
C GLU A 83 -9.10 -10.93 16.42
N HIS A 84 -7.86 -11.41 16.47
CA HIS A 84 -7.45 -12.50 17.38
C HIS A 84 -6.83 -11.99 18.68
N LYS A 85 -7.01 -10.71 19.01
CA LYS A 85 -6.49 -10.12 20.24
C LYS A 85 -7.07 -10.84 21.47
N GLY A 86 -6.17 -11.48 22.23
CA GLY A 86 -6.52 -12.23 23.45
C GLY A 86 -6.64 -13.74 23.25
N ASP A 87 -6.53 -14.24 22.01
CA ASP A 87 -6.37 -15.66 21.75
C ASP A 87 -4.94 -16.11 22.11
N LYS A 88 -4.84 -17.05 23.06
CA LYS A 88 -3.58 -17.60 23.56
C LYS A 88 -2.92 -18.58 22.60
N HIS A 89 -3.68 -19.12 21.65
CA HIS A 89 -3.21 -20.08 20.65
C HIS A 89 -2.94 -19.43 19.29
N TYR A 90 -3.31 -18.16 19.12
CA TYR A 90 -3.06 -17.41 17.91
C TYR A 90 -1.58 -16.99 17.81
N LYS A 91 -1.00 -17.22 16.63
CA LYS A 91 0.36 -16.78 16.29
C LYS A 91 0.28 -15.46 15.53
N LYS A 92 0.70 -14.39 16.19
CA LYS A 92 0.70 -13.03 15.60
C LYS A 92 1.59 -12.91 14.39
N HIS A 93 1.16 -12.11 13.42
CA HIS A 93 1.94 -11.68 12.27
C HIS A 93 2.96 -10.61 12.68
N PHE A 94 2.53 -9.64 13.49
CA PHE A 94 3.36 -8.60 14.06
C PHE A 94 3.50 -8.78 15.58
N LYS A 95 4.73 -8.63 16.10
CA LYS A 95 4.96 -8.66 17.55
C LYS A 95 4.37 -7.39 18.17
N ASP A 96 3.65 -7.53 19.28
CA ASP A 96 3.21 -6.36 20.05
C ASP A 96 4.42 -5.57 20.54
N GLY A 97 4.45 -4.26 20.29
CA GLY A 97 5.44 -3.36 20.85
C GLY A 97 6.87 -3.64 20.40
N VAL A 98 7.11 -3.68 19.09
CA VAL A 98 8.46 -3.33 18.61
C VAL A 98 8.61 -1.83 18.84
N GLU A 99 9.52 -1.47 19.75
CA GLU A 99 9.87 -0.10 20.19
C GLU A 99 10.06 0.90 19.04
#